data_AF-A0A838JHZ9-F1
#
_entry.id   AF-A0A838JHZ9-F1
#
_cell.length_a   1.000
_cell.length_b   1.000
_cell.length_c   1.000
_cell.angle_alpha   90.00
_cell.angle_beta   90.00
_cell.angle_gamma   90.00
#
_symmetry.space_group_name_H-M   'P 1'
#
loop_
_entity.id
_entity.type
_entity.pdbx_description
1 polymer ?
#
loop_
_entity_poly.entity_id
_entity_poly.type
_entity_poly.pdbx_seq_one_letter_code
_entity_poly.pdbx_strand_id
1 'polypeptide(L)'
;MTTITLPPDIAEPLVEQACKQATTPELLAIDSLRALFALPILDGEQTGETLYEFLSSCVGTVDGTTEVLSENTGQHFTQGMADKQRQGYL
;
A
#
# COMPACT_ATOMS: atom_id res chain seq x y z
N MET A 1 2.61 2.32 -28.81
CA MET A 1 4.08 2.37 -28.78
C MET A 1 4.46 3.82 -28.59
N THR A 2 5.10 4.15 -27.47
CA THR A 2 5.50 5.52 -27.16
C THR A 2 7.03 5.55 -27.17
N THR A 3 7.61 6.49 -27.90
CA THR A 3 9.06 6.68 -27.96
C THR A 3 9.44 7.78 -26.98
N ILE A 4 10.34 7.46 -26.05
CA ILE A 4 10.91 8.41 -25.09
C ILE A 4 12.39 8.57 -25.44
N THR A 5 12.81 9.79 -25.72
CA THR A 5 14.22 10.12 -25.97
C THR A 5 14.83 10.63 -24.68
N LEU A 6 15.86 9.92 -24.20
CA LEU A 6 16.60 10.32 -23.01
C LEU A 6 17.77 11.24 -23.40
N PRO A 7 18.07 12.28 -22.60
CA PRO A 7 19.26 13.07 -22.81
C PRO A 7 20.51 12.25 -22.45
N PRO A 8 21.69 12.58 -23.02
CA PRO A 8 22.90 11.74 -22.92
C PRO A 8 23.40 11.55 -21.49
N ASP A 9 23.21 12.55 -20.63
CA ASP A 9 23.54 12.52 -19.19
C ASP A 9 22.75 11.47 -18.41
N ILE A 10 21.62 11.01 -18.94
CA ILE A 10 20.80 9.94 -18.34
C ILE A 10 20.98 8.62 -19.11
N ALA A 11 21.08 8.67 -20.43
CA ALA A 11 21.19 7.49 -21.27
C ALA A 11 22.47 6.68 -20.99
N GLU A 12 23.63 7.35 -20.85
CA GLU A 12 24.90 6.65 -20.61
C GLU A 12 24.94 5.93 -19.25
N PRO A 13 24.60 6.58 -18.11
CA PRO A 13 24.55 5.89 -16.82
C PRO A 13 23.53 4.75 -16.77
N LEU A 14 22.40 4.90 -17.47
CA LEU A 14 21.37 3.85 -17.54
C LEU A 14 21.90 2.59 -18.22
N VAL A 15 22.65 2.74 -19.33
CA VAL A 15 23.27 1.62 -20.05
C VAL A 15 24.32 0.93 -19.17
N GLU A 16 25.18 1.69 -18.50
CA GLU A 16 26.17 1.12 -17.58
C GLU A 16 25.50 0.33 -16.45
N GLN A 17 24.44 0.88 -15.87
CA GLN A 17 23.72 0.24 -14.78
C GLN A 17 22.99 -1.03 -15.25
N ALA A 18 22.39 -1.01 -16.44
CA ALA A 18 21.77 -2.19 -17.03
C ALA A 18 22.80 -3.30 -17.26
N CYS A 19 23.99 -2.96 -17.74
CA CYS A 19 25.09 -3.91 -17.91
C CYS A 19 25.52 -4.54 -16.57
N LYS A 20 25.65 -3.74 -15.50
CA LYS A 20 26.00 -4.24 -14.15
C LYS A 20 24.95 -5.20 -13.59
N GLN A 21 23.69 -5.01 -13.96
CA GLN A 21 22.57 -5.84 -13.52
C GLN A 21 22.23 -6.97 -14.50
N ALA A 22 23.02 -7.16 -15.56
CA ALA A 22 22.77 -8.13 -16.63
C ALA A 22 21.35 -8.02 -17.22
N THR A 23 20.84 -6.80 -17.37
CA THR A 23 19.53 -6.48 -17.95
C THR A 23 19.67 -5.54 -19.14
N THR A 24 18.54 -5.21 -19.78
CA THR A 24 18.49 -4.22 -20.87
C THR A 24 18.17 -2.82 -20.34
N PRO A 25 18.68 -1.75 -20.97
CA PRO A 25 18.36 -0.38 -20.59
C PRO A 25 16.85 -0.10 -20.62
N GLU A 26 16.13 -0.67 -21.58
CA GLU A 26 14.69 -0.51 -21.75
C GLU A 26 13.92 -1.14 -20.59
N LEU A 27 14.27 -2.37 -20.18
CA LEU A 27 13.64 -3.02 -19.03
C LEU A 27 13.93 -2.26 -17.74
N LEU A 28 15.19 -1.86 -17.53
CA LEU A 28 15.57 -1.10 -16.35
C LEU A 28 14.82 0.25 -16.28
N ALA A 29 14.65 0.94 -17.40
CA ALA A 29 13.88 2.17 -17.47
C ALA A 29 12.39 1.93 -17.14
N ILE A 30 11.78 0.88 -17.70
CA ILE A 30 10.38 0.55 -17.44
C ILE A 30 10.19 0.19 -15.95
N ASP A 31 11.07 -0.62 -15.38
CA ASP A 31 10.96 -1.02 -13.97
C ASP A 31 11.18 0.17 -13.02
N SER A 32 12.07 1.09 -13.38
CA SER A 32 12.24 2.35 -12.64
C SER A 32 10.98 3.21 -12.72
N LEU A 33 10.37 3.34 -13.89
CA LEU A 33 9.11 4.06 -14.06
C LEU A 33 7.97 3.40 -13.27
N ARG A 34 7.90 2.06 -13.24
CA ARG A 34 6.95 1.33 -12.40
C ARG A 34 7.18 1.61 -10.92
N ALA A 35 8.42 1.55 -10.45
CA ALA A 35 8.73 1.83 -9.05
C ALA A 35 8.33 3.26 -8.62
N LEU A 36 8.42 4.23 -9.53
CA LEU A 36 8.10 5.63 -9.25
C LEU A 36 6.62 5.97 -9.42
N PHE A 37 5.93 5.33 -10.36
CA PHE A 37 4.59 5.74 -10.80
C PHE A 37 3.52 4.66 -10.74
N ALA A 38 3.90 3.38 -10.64
CA ALA A 38 2.91 2.37 -10.33
C ALA A 38 2.52 2.51 -8.85
N LEU A 39 1.25 2.84 -8.61
CA LEU A 39 0.64 2.55 -7.31
C LEU A 39 0.95 1.09 -6.97
N PRO A 40 1.31 0.77 -5.72
CA PRO A 40 1.51 -0.63 -5.35
C PRO A 40 0.23 -1.38 -5.71
N ILE A 41 0.31 -2.24 -6.72
CA ILE A 41 -0.66 -3.31 -6.85
C ILE A 41 -0.33 -4.18 -5.66
N LEU A 42 -1.08 -3.96 -4.57
CA LEU A 42 -1.14 -4.90 -3.48
C LEU A 42 -1.74 -6.16 -4.10
N ASP A 43 -0.88 -7.04 -4.60
CA ASP A 43 -1.22 -8.41 -4.96
C ASP A 43 -1.66 -9.10 -3.66
N GLY A 44 -2.93 -8.92 -3.38
CA GLY A 44 -3.63 -9.43 -2.23
C GLY A 44 -5.03 -8.90 -2.38
N GLU A 45 -5.99 -9.81 -2.58
CA GLU A 45 -7.40 -9.52 -2.35
C GLU A 45 -7.52 -8.75 -1.03
N GLN A 46 -7.68 -7.44 -1.14
CA GLN A 46 -8.15 -6.62 -0.03
C GLN A 46 -9.65 -6.83 0.07
N THR A 47 -10.05 -8.04 0.46
CA THR A 47 -11.24 -8.28 1.29
C THR A 47 -10.95 -7.85 2.73
N GLY A 48 -10.26 -6.72 2.90
CA GLY A 48 -10.09 -6.05 4.16
C GLY A 48 -10.92 -4.79 4.07
N GLU A 49 -12.11 -4.83 4.66
CA GLU A 49 -12.95 -3.65 4.89
C GLU A 49 -12.06 -2.48 5.25
N THR A 50 -12.19 -1.39 4.48
CA THR A 50 -11.48 -0.15 4.75
C THR A 50 -11.71 0.25 6.21
N LEU A 51 -10.77 1.00 6.80
CA LEU A 51 -10.97 1.57 8.14
C LEU A 51 -12.31 2.32 8.25
N TYR A 52 -12.75 2.91 7.13
CA TYR A 52 -14.07 3.50 6.97
C TYR A 52 -15.21 2.48 7.08
N GLU A 53 -15.16 1.34 6.38
CA GLU A 53 -16.16 0.26 6.47
C GLU A 53 -16.19 -0.35 7.88
N PHE A 54 -15.04 -0.66 8.48
CA PHE A 54 -14.94 -1.14 9.85
C PHE A 54 -15.60 -0.17 10.83
N LEU A 55 -15.25 1.12 10.75
CA LEU A 55 -15.82 2.15 11.63
C LEU A 55 -17.30 2.41 11.34
N SER A 56 -17.75 2.27 10.09
CA SER A 56 -19.17 2.45 9.72
C SER A 56 -20.07 1.41 10.37
N SER A 57 -19.58 0.17 10.55
CA SER A 57 -20.30 -0.91 11.25
C SER A 57 -20.39 -0.67 12.76
N CYS A 58 -19.50 0.17 13.31
CA CYS A 58 -19.47 0.56 14.72
C CYS A 58 -20.31 1.82 15.01
N VAL A 59 -20.90 2.47 14.00
CA VAL A 59 -21.81 3.62 14.20
C VAL A 59 -23.21 3.10 14.53
N GLY A 60 -23.41 2.74 15.79
CA GLY A 60 -24.75 2.52 16.35
C GLY A 60 -25.36 3.83 16.85
N THR A 61 -26.63 4.06 16.57
CA THR A 61 -27.44 5.09 17.26
C THR A 61 -28.02 4.47 18.53
N VAL A 62 -27.69 5.01 19.70
CA VAL A 62 -28.36 4.65 20.95
C VAL A 62 -29.57 5.56 21.11
N ASP A 63 -30.75 4.96 21.22
CA ASP A 63 -31.98 5.67 21.54
C ASP A 63 -31.90 6.14 23.00
N GLY A 64 -31.87 7.46 23.18
CA GLY A 64 -31.88 8.12 24.48
C GLY A 64 -30.54 8.69 24.92
N THR A 65 -30.48 10.02 24.93
CA THR A 65 -29.47 10.91 25.53
C THR A 65 -28.23 11.23 24.70
N THR A 66 -28.08 12.53 24.45
CA THR A 66 -27.14 13.21 23.56
C THR A 66 -25.74 13.28 24.17
N GLU A 67 -25.01 12.16 24.28
CA GLU A 67 -23.57 12.17 24.56
C GLU A 67 -22.91 10.89 24.02
N VAL A 68 -21.88 11.03 23.17
CA VAL A 68 -21.21 9.90 22.52
C VAL A 68 -20.18 9.30 23.48
N LEU A 69 -20.58 8.29 24.24
CA LEU A 69 -19.69 7.49 25.08
C LEU A 69 -19.36 6.18 24.37
N SER A 70 -18.11 6.08 23.92
CA SER A 70 -17.52 4.92 23.23
C SER A 70 -17.33 3.77 24.20
N GLU A 71 -18.35 2.95 24.37
CA GLU A 71 -18.19 1.66 25.04
C GLU A 71 -17.63 0.64 24.04
N ASN A 72 -16.66 -0.14 24.51
CA ASN A 72 -16.10 -1.34 23.89
C ASN A 72 -15.02 -1.22 22.80
N THR A 73 -14.68 -0.02 22.32
CA THR A 73 -13.61 0.14 21.31
C THR A 73 -12.24 -0.36 21.78
N GLY A 74 -11.92 -0.19 23.07
CA GLY A 74 -10.63 -0.62 23.63
C GLY A 74 -10.44 -2.15 23.67
N GLN A 75 -11.50 -2.91 23.93
CA GLN A 75 -11.43 -4.37 24.00
C GLN A 75 -11.28 -4.97 22.59
N HIS A 76 -12.06 -4.49 21.63
CA HIS A 76 -11.95 -4.92 20.23
C HIS A 76 -10.59 -4.57 19.62
N PHE A 77 -10.03 -3.39 19.93
CA PHE A 77 -8.69 -3.01 19.52
C PHE A 77 -7.61 -3.93 20.11
N THR A 78 -7.70 -4.24 21.40
CA THR A 78 -6.73 -5.10 22.08
C THR A 78 -6.80 -6.54 21.56
N GLN A 79 -8.00 -7.03 21.28
CA GLN A 79 -8.22 -8.34 20.66
C GLN A 79 -7.61 -8.38 19.25
N GLY A 80 -7.83 -7.35 18.43
CA GLY A 80 -7.26 -7.26 17.09
C GLY A 80 -5.72 -7.19 17.08
N MET A 81 -5.10 -6.53 18.06
CA MET A 81 -3.65 -6.53 18.23
C MET A 81 -3.10 -7.90 18.64
N ALA A 82 -3.78 -8.60 19.56
CA ALA A 82 -3.40 -9.94 19.98
C ALA A 82 -3.46 -10.96 18.83
N ASP A 83 -4.47 -10.84 17.96
CA ASP A 83 -4.63 -11.74 16.82
C ASP A 83 -3.59 -11.47 15.72
N LYS A 84 -3.22 -10.20 15.48
CA LYS A 84 -2.11 -9.85 14.58
C LYS A 84 -0.75 -10.36 15.06
N GLN A 85 -0.50 -10.34 16.37
CA GLN A 85 0.73 -10.85 16.96
C GLN A 85 0.85 -12.38 16.79
N ARG A 86 -0.24 -13.12 16.96
CA ARG A 86 -0.27 -14.58 16.75
C ARG A 86 -0.06 -14.99 15.29
N GLN A 87 -0.43 -14.12 14.36
CA GLN A 87 -0.26 -14.34 12.93
C GLN A 87 1.10 -13.87 12.39
N GLY A 88 1.98 -13.32 13.25
CA GLY A 88 3.34 -12.90 12.88
C GLY A 88 3.42 -11.58 12.12
N TYR A 89 2.37 -10.76 12.18
CA TYR A 89 2.29 -9.45 11.50
C TYR A 89 2.64 -8.25 12.41
N LEU A 90 3.35 -8.52 13.51
CA LEU A 90 3.86 -7.53 14.47
C LEU A 90 5.37 -7.70 14.66
#